data_AF-X1VYN9-F1
#
_entry.id   AF-X1VYN9-F1
#
_cell.length_a   1.000
_cell.length_b   1.000
_cell.length_c   1.000
_cell.angle_alpha   90.00
_cell.angle_beta   90.00
_cell.angle_gamma   90.00
#
_symmetry.space_group_name_H-M   'P 1'
#
loop_
_entity.id
_entity.type
_entity.pdbx_description
1 polymer ?
#
loop_
_entity_poly.entity_id
_entity_poly.type
_entity_poly.pdbx_seq_one_letter_code
_entity_poly.pdbx_strand_id
1 'polypeptide(L)' 'MVKIMGFNVKKVTKEEPVIKGMEGSCDLSRFVICGKIPTVVFGPGDVKRAHSVNEFVEVEEIIKAPE' A
#
# COMPACT_ATOMS: atom_id res chain seq x y z
N MET A 1 4.55 12.60 4.77
CA MET A 1 3.69 11.56 4.16
C MET A 1 3.95 10.18 4.78
N VAL A 2 5.04 9.47 4.43
CA VAL A 2 5.34 8.10 4.92
C VAL A 2 5.28 7.97 6.44
N LYS A 3 5.96 8.86 7.19
CA LYS A 3 5.95 8.85 8.66
C LYS A 3 4.55 9.04 9.26
N ILE A 4 3.74 9.92 8.67
CA ILE A 4 2.37 10.19 9.12
C ILE A 4 1.49 8.97 8.85
N MET A 5 1.62 8.38 7.66
CA MET A 5 0.91 7.15 7.31
C MET A 5 1.27 6.02 8.28
N GLY A 6 2.56 5.79 8.52
CA GLY A 6 3.01 4.75 9.45
C GLY A 6 2.49 4.94 10.88
N PHE A 7 2.50 6.18 11.37
CA PHE A 7 1.91 6.49 12.69
C PHE A 7 0.41 6.16 12.74
N ASN A 8 -0.36 6.52 11.72
CA ASN A 8 -1.81 6.25 11.69
C ASN A 8 -2.13 4.77 11.55
N VAL A 9 -1.40 4.04 10.70
CA VAL A 9 -1.54 2.57 10.57
C VAL A 9 -1.35 1.91 11.94
N LYS A 10 -0.27 2.25 12.66
CA LYS A 10 -0.03 1.72 14.01
C LYS A 10 -1.14 2.11 15.00
N LYS A 11 -1.64 3.34 14.90
CA LYS A 11 -2.69 3.84 15.80
C LYS A 11 -4.01 3.08 15.64
N VAL A 12 -4.41 2.79 14.40
CA VAL A 12 -5.68 2.12 14.06
C VAL A 12 -5.56 0.62 14.27
N THR A 13 -4.57 -0.02 13.62
CA THR A 13 -4.44 -1.50 13.58
C THR A 13 -3.80 -2.08 14.84
N LYS A 14 -3.08 -1.26 15.62
CA LYS A 14 -2.18 -1.69 16.72
C LYS A 14 -0.96 -2.51 16.26
N GLU A 15 -0.72 -2.60 14.95
CA GLU A 15 0.41 -3.32 14.37
C GLU A 15 1.50 -2.33 13.89
N GLU A 16 2.75 -2.76 13.88
CA GLU A 16 3.84 -1.94 13.31
C GLU A 16 3.76 -1.95 11.77
N PRO A 17 3.80 -0.78 11.11
CA PRO A 17 3.70 -0.71 9.66
C PRO A 17 4.98 -1.24 9.00
N VAL A 18 4.82 -2.06 7.96
CA VAL A 18 5.93 -2.45 7.09
C VAL A 18 6.12 -1.39 6.00
N ILE A 19 7.24 -0.67 6.06
CA ILE A 19 7.61 0.33 5.05
C ILE A 19 8.65 -0.28 4.11
N LYS A 20 8.29 -0.40 2.83
CA LYS A 20 9.17 -0.94 1.78
C LYS A 20 9.07 -0.14 0.49
N GLY A 21 10.11 -0.25 -0.34
CA GLY A 21 10.00 0.13 -1.76
C GLY A 21 9.06 -0.84 -2.49
N MET A 22 8.36 -0.35 -3.50
CA MET A 22 7.52 -1.17 -4.35
C MET A 22 8.34 -1.75 -5.51
N GLU A 23 8.31 -3.07 -5.66
CA GLU A 23 8.80 -3.75 -6.86
C GLU A 23 7.65 -3.82 -7.86
N GLY A 24 7.74 -3.04 -8.94
CA GLY A 24 6.68 -2.86 -9.94
C GLY A 24 6.50 -1.39 -10.34
N SER A 25 5.74 -1.14 -11.41
CA SER A 25 5.41 0.22 -11.85
C SER A 25 3.95 0.56 -11.53
N CYS A 26 3.73 1.82 -11.13
CA CYS A 26 2.42 2.45 -11.03
C CYS A 26 2.57 3.97 -11.15
N ASP A 27 1.45 4.68 -11.13
CA ASP A 27 1.41 6.15 -11.29
C ASP A 27 2.19 6.91 -10.20
N LEU A 28 2.52 6.27 -9.07
CA LEU A 28 3.39 6.85 -8.04
C LEU A 28 4.67 7.42 -8.65
N SER A 29 5.29 6.70 -9.58
CA SER A 29 6.53 7.15 -10.22
C SER A 29 6.33 8.47 -10.97
N ARG A 30 5.20 8.63 -11.67
CA ARG A 30 4.83 9.85 -12.40
C ARG A 30 4.51 11.00 -11.45
N PHE A 31 3.73 10.73 -10.39
CA PHE A 31 3.37 11.74 -9.40
C PHE A 31 4.60 12.30 -8.67
N VAL A 32 5.54 11.44 -8.30
CA VAL A 32 6.76 11.86 -7.62
C VAL A 32 7.74 12.55 -8.58
N ILE A 33 8.07 11.92 -9.71
CA ILE A 33 9.16 12.39 -10.58
C ILE A 33 8.73 13.63 -11.37
N CYS A 34 7.56 13.60 -11.99
CA CYS A 34 7.06 14.69 -12.83
C CYS A 34 6.24 15.70 -12.02
N GLY A 35 5.30 15.21 -11.20
CA GLY A 35 4.41 16.07 -10.43
C GLY A 35 5.04 16.73 -9.21
N LYS A 36 6.19 16.22 -8.73
CA LYS A 36 6.81 16.62 -7.44
C LYS A 36 5.87 16.48 -6.24
N ILE A 37 4.91 15.54 -6.34
CA ILE A 37 3.92 15.29 -5.31
C ILE A 37 4.44 14.14 -4.43
N PRO A 38 4.54 14.33 -3.10
CA PRO A 38 4.83 13.22 -2.20
C PRO A 38 3.68 12.21 -2.22
N THR A 39 3.95 10.99 -2.67
CA THR A 39 2.93 9.93 -2.83
C THR A 39 3.31 8.69 -2.05
N VAL A 40 2.32 8.00 -1.50
CA VAL A 40 2.45 6.66 -0.89
C VAL A 40 1.47 5.72 -1.59
N VAL A 41 1.84 4.45 -1.71
CA VAL A 41 0.95 3.39 -2.21
C VAL A 41 0.74 2.40 -1.07
N PHE A 42 -0.52 2.07 -0.82
CA PHE A 42 -0.95 1.11 0.19
C PHE A 42 -2.30 0.51 -0.24
N GLY A 43 -2.61 -0.66 0.28
CA GLY A 43 -3.85 -1.38 -0.04
C GLY A 43 -3.75 -2.84 0.40
N PRO A 44 -4.88 -3.57 0.39
CA PRO A 44 -4.94 -4.97 0.76
C PRO A 44 -4.33 -5.89 -0.29
N GLY A 45 -3.95 -7.10 0.12
CA GLY A 45 -3.46 -8.16 -0.78
C GLY A 45 -1.96 -8.12 -1.06
N ASP A 46 -1.48 -9.16 -1.74
CA ASP A 46 -0.08 -9.31 -2.15
C ASP A 46 0.09 -9.07 -3.65
N VAL A 47 0.81 -8.02 -4.01
CA VAL A 47 1.13 -7.67 -5.40
C VAL A 47 1.79 -8.81 -6.18
N LYS A 48 2.47 -9.74 -5.52
CA LYS A 48 3.06 -10.92 -6.16
C LYS A 48 2.01 -11.87 -6.75
N ARG A 49 0.76 -11.79 -6.30
CA ARG A 49 -0.38 -12.59 -6.79
C ARG A 49 -1.12 -11.91 -7.94
N ALA A 50 -0.90 -10.61 -8.14
CA ALA A 50 -1.53 -9.85 -9.21
C ALA A 50 -1.13 -10.42 -10.59
N HIS A 51 -2.07 -10.42 -11.54
CA HIS A 51 -1.90 -10.96 -12.89
C HIS A 51 -1.51 -12.44 -12.93
N SER A 52 -1.86 -13.21 -11.89
CA SER A 52 -1.69 -14.66 -11.89
C SER A 52 -3.02 -15.36 -12.19
N VAL A 53 -2.99 -16.63 -12.60
CA VAL A 53 -4.20 -17.42 -12.87
C VAL A 53 -5.09 -17.53 -11.62
N ASN A 54 -4.46 -17.58 -10.44
CA ASN A 54 -5.12 -17.66 -9.15
C ASN A 54 -4.99 -16.33 -8.40
N GLU A 55 -5.33 -15.23 -9.06
CA GLU A 55 -5.34 -13.91 -8.42
C GLU A 55 -6.49 -13.81 -7.40
N PHE A 56 -6.16 -13.47 -6.16
CA PHE A 56 -7.14 -13.25 -5.10
C PHE A 56 -6.56 -12.34 -4.00
N VAL A 57 -7.47 -11.87 -3.14
CA VAL A 57 -7.21 -11.12 -1.92
C VAL A 57 -8.08 -11.70 -0.81
N GLU A 58 -7.58 -11.76 0.44
CA GLU A 58 -8.38 -12.28 1.55
C GLU A 58 -9.51 -11.30 1.88
N VAL A 59 -10.69 -11.83 2.19
CA VAL A 59 -11.88 -11.01 2.49
C VAL A 59 -11.62 -10.15 3.73
N GLU A 60 -10.93 -10.70 4.72
CA GLU A 60 -10.55 -9.99 5.94
C GLU A 60 -9.62 -8.81 5.67
N GLU A 61 -8.74 -8.90 4.67
CA GLU A 61 -7.87 -7.78 4.26
C GLU A 61 -8.69 -6.66 3.62
N ILE A 62 -9.70 -7.00 2.82
CA ILE A 62 -10.62 -6.00 2.23
C ILE A 62 -11.43 -5.28 3.32
N ILE A 63 -11.93 -6.02 4.32
CA ILE A 63 -12.73 -5.45 5.41
C ILE A 63 -11.89 -4.51 6.28
N LYS A 64 -10.60 -4.80 6.49
CA LYS A 64 -9.67 -3.95 7.24
C LYS A 64 -9.19 -2.72 6.47
N ALA A 65 -9.13 -2.78 5.15
CA ALA A 65 -8.60 -1.70 4.32
C ALA A 65 -9.23 -0.29 4.52
N PRO A 66 -10.55 -0.12 4.80
CA PRO A 66 -11.14 1.19 5.05
C PRO A 66 -10.91 1.76 6.45
N GLU A 67 -10.32 1.01 7.39
CA GLU A 67 -10.03 1.45 8.76
C GLU A 67 -8.78 2.35 8.85
#